data_AF-A0A2T4WY95-F1
#
_entry.id   AF-A0A2T4WY95-F1
#
_cell.length_a   1.000
_cell.length_b   1.000
_cell.length_c   1.000
_cell.angle_alpha   90.00
_cell.angle_beta   90.00
_cell.angle_gamma   90.00
#
_symmetry.space_group_name_H-M   'P 1'
#
loop_
_entity.id
_entity.type
_entity.pdbx_description
1 polymer ?
#
loop_
_entity_poly.entity_id
_entity_poly.type
_entity_poly.pdbx_seq_one_letter_code
_entity_poly.pdbx_strand_id
1 'polypeptide(L)'
;MQYQRIRTLIAEGNLPEALEALTQEVERSKIAEKSEVILQSARLNSILKEKRIGVVTSKESDLVINQVTNGILILIDKLEKKHPATDLGDPLEQAVPTSLNRTVSTILGAEVSLQHKNVDQIQHLLKLYEIHNTNLQASEEAAAKWGELAPSIITHKLLENRQKMEDIKKQIASLI
;
A
#
# COMPACT_ATOMS: atom_id res chain seq x y z
N MET A 1 12.80 -10.50 18.41
CA MET A 1 14.24 -10.18 18.27
C MET A 1 14.61 -9.63 16.88
N GLN A 2 14.13 -10.21 15.76
CA GLN A 2 14.55 -9.75 14.41
C GLN A 2 14.00 -8.36 14.02
N TYR A 3 12.76 -8.02 14.40
CA TYR A 3 12.17 -6.69 14.16
C TYR A 3 12.90 -5.56 14.90
N GLN A 4 13.48 -5.85 16.07
CA GLN A 4 14.31 -4.90 16.82
C GLN A 4 15.56 -4.50 16.01
N ARG A 5 16.21 -5.47 15.34
CA ARG A 5 17.36 -5.24 14.48
C ARG A 5 17.00 -4.36 13.28
N ILE A 6 15.82 -4.57 12.68
CA ILE A 6 15.33 -3.75 11.56
C ILE A 6 15.09 -2.30 12.04
N ARG A 7 14.49 -2.12 13.22
CA ARG A 7 14.31 -0.77 13.82
C ARG A 7 15.65 -0.08 14.09
N THR A 8 16.67 -0.81 14.54
CA THR A 8 18.03 -0.26 14.71
C THR A 8 18.62 0.22 13.38
N LEU A 9 18.52 -0.58 12.32
CA LEU A 9 18.99 -0.19 10.98
C LEU A 9 18.28 1.07 10.45
N ILE A 10 16.99 1.24 10.75
CA ILE A 10 16.25 2.45 10.41
C ILE A 10 16.76 3.65 11.21
N ALA A 11 16.99 3.48 12.52
CA ALA A 11 17.49 4.55 13.38
C ALA A 11 18.90 5.02 12.99
N GLU A 12 19.72 4.12 12.44
CA GLU A 12 21.05 4.41 11.90
C GLU A 12 21.01 5.05 10.51
N GLY A 13 19.83 5.18 9.88
CA GLY A 13 19.66 5.72 8.53
C GLY A 13 19.96 4.71 7.41
N ASN A 14 20.22 3.45 7.75
CA ASN A 14 20.52 2.35 6.82
C ASN A 14 19.24 1.72 6.28
N LEU A 15 18.40 2.55 5.64
CA LEU A 15 17.13 2.15 5.02
C LEU A 15 17.22 1.02 4.00
N PRO A 16 18.26 0.94 3.12
CA PRO A 16 18.39 -0.18 2.19
C PRO A 16 18.56 -1.52 2.90
N GLU A 17 19.41 -1.58 3.92
CA GLU A 17 19.66 -2.80 4.71
C GLU A 17 18.43 -3.18 5.55
N ALA A 18 17.72 -2.18 6.08
CA ALA A 18 16.46 -2.40 6.79
C ALA A 18 15.39 -3.05 5.89
N LEU A 19 15.27 -2.60 4.64
CA LEU A 19 14.33 -3.16 3.66
C LEU A 19 14.74 -4.56 3.21
N GLU A 20 16.03 -4.83 3.06
CA GLU A 20 16.52 -6.16 2.72
C GLU A 20 16.21 -7.16 3.84
N ALA A 21 16.53 -6.79 5.09
CA ALA A 21 16.22 -7.61 6.26
C ALA A 21 14.70 -7.85 6.40
N LEU A 22 13.87 -6.82 6.14
CA LEU A 22 12.42 -6.95 6.14
C LEU A 22 11.92 -7.87 5.02
N THR A 23 12.49 -7.78 3.82
CA THR A 23 12.13 -8.63 2.68
C THR A 23 12.38 -10.09 3.00
N GLN A 24 13.56 -10.41 3.56
CA GLN A 24 13.89 -11.78 3.98
C GLN A 24 12.91 -12.32 5.02
N GLU A 25 12.49 -11.48 5.97
CA GLU A 25 11.55 -11.90 7.02
C GLU A 25 10.14 -12.15 6.47
N VAL A 26 9.67 -11.31 5.55
CA VAL A 26 8.37 -11.51 4.89
C VAL A 26 8.38 -12.73 3.97
N GLU A 27 9.50 -13.01 3.29
CA GLU A 27 9.66 -14.21 2.48
C GLU A 27 9.65 -15.50 3.31
N ARG A 28 10.32 -15.49 4.45
CA ARG A 28 10.33 -16.63 5.39
C ARG A 28 8.94 -16.88 5.98
N SER A 29 8.23 -15.81 6.31
CA SER A 29 6.95 -15.90 7.01
C SER A 29 5.76 -16.13 6.08
N LYS A 30 5.95 -16.09 4.75
CA LYS A 30 4.89 -16.20 3.72
C LYS A 30 3.73 -15.24 3.96
N ILE A 31 4.04 -14.03 4.43
CA ILE A 31 3.06 -13.04 4.84
C ILE A 31 2.57 -12.23 3.62
N ALA A 32 1.29 -11.87 3.61
CA ALA A 32 0.62 -11.16 2.49
C ALA A 32 1.22 -9.77 2.21
N GLU A 33 1.92 -9.19 3.18
CA GLU A 33 2.54 -7.88 3.14
C GLU A 33 3.79 -7.79 2.25
N LYS A 34 4.17 -8.88 1.55
CA LYS A 34 5.32 -8.90 0.62
C LYS A 34 5.24 -7.81 -0.45
N SER A 35 4.04 -7.58 -0.99
CA SER A 35 3.82 -6.57 -2.02
C SER A 35 4.11 -5.15 -1.51
N GLU A 36 3.79 -4.87 -0.26
CA GLU A 36 4.02 -3.56 0.35
C GLU A 36 5.52 -3.32 0.60
N VAL A 37 6.25 -4.34 1.06
CA VAL A 37 7.72 -4.27 1.21
C VAL A 37 8.41 -4.01 -0.14
N ILE A 38 7.98 -4.70 -1.19
CA ILE A 38 8.50 -4.50 -2.56
C ILE A 38 8.20 -3.07 -3.03
N LEU A 39 7.01 -2.55 -2.77
CA LEU A 39 6.62 -1.19 -3.16
C LEU A 39 7.50 -0.13 -2.46
N GLN A 40 7.74 -0.29 -1.16
CA GLN A 40 8.60 0.64 -0.40
C GLN A 40 10.06 0.57 -0.88
N SER A 41 10.56 -0.62 -1.22
CA SER A 41 11.86 -0.82 -1.86
C SER A 41 11.99 -0.13 -3.21
N ALA A 42 11.00 -0.30 -4.10
CA ALA A 42 10.99 0.35 -5.40
C ALA A 42 10.96 1.88 -5.26
N ARG A 43 10.18 2.39 -4.29
CA ARG A 43 10.08 3.82 -4.00
C ARG A 43 11.40 4.40 -3.50
N LEU A 44 12.10 3.72 -2.60
CA LEU A 44 13.42 4.13 -2.13
C LEU A 44 14.44 4.15 -3.28
N ASN A 45 14.46 3.12 -4.12
CA ASN A 45 15.39 3.05 -5.23
C ASN A 45 15.12 4.14 -6.29
N SER A 46 13.85 4.44 -6.57
CA SER A 46 13.50 5.54 -7.48
C SER A 46 13.99 6.88 -6.96
N ILE A 47 13.72 7.20 -5.69
CA ILE A 47 14.11 8.51 -5.14
C ILE A 47 15.63 8.65 -5.02
N LEU A 48 16.35 7.60 -4.66
CA LEU A 48 17.82 7.62 -4.62
C LEU A 48 18.40 7.82 -6.03
N LYS A 49 17.82 7.18 -7.04
CA LYS A 49 18.22 7.36 -8.44
C LYS A 49 17.93 8.79 -8.90
N GLU A 50 16.74 9.31 -8.65
CA GLU A 50 16.32 10.68 -8.99
C GLU A 50 17.19 11.73 -8.31
N LYS A 51 17.54 11.53 -7.03
CA LYS A 51 18.47 12.39 -6.28
C LYS A 51 19.85 12.40 -6.92
N ARG A 52 20.37 11.22 -7.32
CA ARG A 52 21.68 11.08 -7.96
C ARG A 52 21.77 11.78 -9.32
N ILE A 53 20.69 11.75 -10.10
CA ILE A 53 20.63 12.41 -11.41
C ILE A 53 20.19 13.88 -11.33
N GLY A 54 19.92 14.40 -10.12
CA GLY A 54 19.54 15.79 -9.90
C GLY A 54 18.12 16.14 -10.33
N VAL A 55 17.23 15.15 -10.49
CA VAL A 55 15.83 15.36 -10.87
C VAL A 55 14.98 15.87 -9.69
N VAL A 56 15.36 15.52 -8.46
CA VAL A 56 14.68 15.96 -7.23
C VAL A 56 15.65 16.69 -6.32
N THR A 57 15.14 17.68 -5.60
CA THR A 57 15.91 18.40 -4.59
C THR A 57 16.16 17.53 -3.36
N SER A 58 17.17 17.88 -2.55
CA SER A 58 17.44 17.15 -1.30
C SER A 58 16.22 17.14 -0.37
N LYS A 59 15.49 18.26 -0.28
CA LYS A 59 14.30 18.38 0.57
C LYS A 59 13.16 17.44 0.12
N GLU A 60 12.91 17.35 -1.18
CA GLU A 60 11.90 16.43 -1.74
C GLU A 60 12.31 14.97 -1.53
N SER A 61 13.59 14.68 -1.72
CA SER A 61 14.13 13.35 -1.44
C SER A 61 13.98 12.96 0.03
N ASP A 62 14.28 13.87 0.95
CA ASP A 62 14.18 13.61 2.39
C ASP A 62 12.73 13.37 2.82
N LEU A 63 11.77 14.10 2.22
CA LEU A 63 10.35 13.89 2.46
C LEU A 63 9.89 12.49 2.03
N VAL A 64 10.29 12.05 0.84
CA VAL A 64 9.96 10.70 0.35
C VAL A 64 10.66 9.62 1.18
N ILE A 65 11.92 9.84 1.59
CA ILE A 65 12.63 8.95 2.50
C ILE A 65 11.88 8.80 3.82
N ASN A 66 11.42 9.90 4.42
CA ASN A 66 10.64 9.87 5.67
C ASN A 66 9.31 9.12 5.50
N GLN A 67 8.66 9.25 4.35
CA GLN A 67 7.44 8.49 4.03
C GLN A 67 7.72 6.99 3.92
N VAL A 68 8.83 6.60 3.28
CA VAL A 68 9.28 5.21 3.20
C VAL A 68 9.61 4.68 4.60
N THR A 69 10.34 5.44 5.41
CA THR A 69 10.64 5.11 6.81
C THR A 69 9.38 4.83 7.61
N ASN A 70 8.40 5.71 7.53
CA ASN A 70 7.13 5.54 8.24
C ASN A 70 6.35 4.31 7.72
N GLY A 71 6.34 4.10 6.40
CA GLY A 71 5.72 2.92 5.80
C GLY A 71 6.34 1.61 6.31
N ILE A 72 7.67 1.56 6.43
CA ILE A 72 8.39 0.41 6.99
C ILE A 72 8.06 0.20 8.46
N LEU A 73 8.01 1.25 9.28
CA LEU A 73 7.68 1.13 10.70
C LEU A 73 6.26 0.60 10.91
N ILE A 74 5.29 1.08 10.12
CA ILE A 74 3.91 0.58 10.15
C ILE A 74 3.86 -0.90 9.77
N LEU A 75 4.66 -1.32 8.79
CA LEU A 75 4.77 -2.73 8.40
C LEU A 75 5.33 -3.58 9.54
N ILE A 76 6.41 -3.15 10.17
CA ILE A 76 7.01 -3.86 11.31
C ILE A 76 5.99 -4.01 12.44
N ASP A 77 5.25 -2.95 12.78
CA ASP A 77 4.22 -3.00 13.82
C ASP A 77 3.09 -3.97 13.47
N LYS A 78 2.68 -4.03 12.19
CA LYS A 78 1.67 -4.98 11.72
C LYS A 78 2.16 -6.43 11.80
N LEU A 79 3.43 -6.66 11.46
CA LEU A 79 4.07 -7.98 11.51
C LEU A 79 4.27 -8.45 12.96
N GLU A 80 4.71 -7.57 13.86
CA GLU A 80 4.81 -7.87 15.30
C GLU A 80 3.44 -8.20 15.91
N LYS A 81 2.36 -7.49 15.53
CA LYS A 81 1.01 -7.79 16.02
C LYS A 81 0.44 -9.12 15.51
N LYS A 82 0.85 -9.59 14.32
CA LYS A 82 0.41 -10.88 13.75
C LYS A 82 1.18 -12.08 14.31
N HIS A 83 2.36 -11.86 14.88
CA HIS A 83 3.13 -12.86 15.61
C HIS A 83 3.26 -12.44 17.07
N PRO A 84 2.24 -12.62 17.93
CA PRO A 84 2.46 -12.54 19.36
C PRO A 84 3.44 -13.67 19.70
N ALA A 85 4.71 -13.31 19.92
CA ALA A 85 5.69 -14.24 20.41
C ALA A 85 5.22 -14.75 21.77
N THR A 86 4.87 -16.04 21.81
CA THR A 86 4.73 -16.85 23.01
C THR A 86 6.09 -16.91 23.70
N ASP A 87 6.46 -15.91 24.49
CA ASP A 87 7.48 -16.03 25.53
C ASP A 87 7.40 -14.82 26.48
N LEU A 88 6.55 -14.94 27.52
CA LEU A 88 6.64 -14.10 28.72
C LEU A 88 7.22 -14.99 29.81
N GLY A 89 8.54 -14.86 29.97
CA GLY A 89 9.18 -15.13 31.24
C GLY A 89 8.78 -14.04 32.23
N ASP A 90 8.20 -14.53 33.33
CA ASP A 90 7.97 -13.90 34.64
C ASP A 90 6.70 -13.09 34.95
N PRO A 91 6.23 -13.20 36.22
CA PRO A 91 4.83 -13.42 36.55
C PRO A 91 4.24 -12.30 37.44
N LEU A 92 2.93 -12.39 37.71
CA LEU A 92 2.08 -11.44 38.48
C LEU A 92 1.61 -10.27 37.61
N GLU A 93 0.32 -10.05 37.35
CA GLU A 93 -0.80 -10.04 38.29
C GLU A 93 -2.12 -10.51 37.63
N GLN A 94 -2.71 -11.52 38.26
CA GLN A 94 -4.12 -11.64 38.67
C GLN A 94 -5.26 -11.29 37.69
N ALA A 95 -5.87 -12.38 37.20
CA ALA A 95 -7.29 -12.74 37.37
C ALA A 95 -8.39 -11.79 36.86
N VAL A 96 -8.89 -12.08 35.65
CA VAL A 96 -10.34 -12.01 35.34
C VAL A 96 -10.69 -13.17 34.37
N PRO A 97 -11.77 -13.95 34.59
CA PRO A 97 -12.01 -15.22 33.91
C PRO A 97 -12.35 -15.09 32.41
N THR A 98 -11.56 -15.78 31.59
CA THR A 98 -11.58 -15.83 30.13
C THR A 98 -12.63 -16.79 29.54
N SER A 99 -13.91 -16.63 29.86
CA SER A 99 -14.95 -17.52 29.28
C SER A 99 -16.11 -16.87 28.54
N LEU A 100 -16.15 -15.53 28.39
CA LEU A 100 -17.23 -14.88 27.62
C LEU A 100 -16.80 -13.88 26.53
N ASN A 101 -15.52 -13.51 26.42
CA ASN A 101 -15.07 -12.52 25.42
C ASN A 101 -14.61 -13.12 24.08
N ARG A 102 -14.49 -14.45 23.96
CA ARG A 102 -13.93 -15.07 22.74
C ARG A 102 -14.88 -15.03 21.54
N THR A 103 -16.18 -14.87 21.77
CA THR A 103 -17.17 -14.79 20.69
C THR A 103 -17.32 -13.36 20.17
N VAL A 104 -17.19 -12.35 21.04
CA VAL A 104 -17.41 -10.94 20.68
C VAL A 104 -16.21 -10.35 19.95
N SER A 105 -14.97 -10.71 20.32
CA SER A 105 -13.76 -10.23 19.64
C SER A 105 -13.56 -10.82 18.23
N THR A 106 -14.07 -12.03 17.99
CA THR A 106 -13.93 -12.70 16.68
C THR A 106 -14.92 -12.15 15.66
N ILE A 107 -16.10 -11.69 16.11
CA ILE A 107 -17.12 -11.06 15.26
C ILE A 107 -16.73 -9.59 14.96
N LEU A 108 -16.31 -8.83 15.98
CA LEU A 108 -15.85 -7.43 15.81
C LEU A 108 -14.55 -7.32 15.02
N GLY A 109 -13.60 -8.27 15.19
CA GLY A 109 -12.35 -8.27 14.41
C GLY A 109 -12.55 -8.61 12.94
N ALA A 110 -13.52 -9.48 12.61
CA ALA A 110 -13.87 -9.82 11.24
C ALA A 110 -14.60 -8.67 10.54
N GLU A 111 -15.56 -8.02 11.21
CA GLU A 111 -16.27 -6.85 10.65
C GLU A 111 -15.35 -5.66 10.44
N VAL A 112 -14.47 -5.34 11.40
CA VAL A 112 -13.53 -4.22 11.25
C VAL A 112 -12.48 -4.50 10.16
N SER A 113 -12.02 -5.76 10.01
CA SER A 113 -11.07 -6.13 8.96
C SER A 113 -11.72 -6.21 7.57
N LEU A 114 -13.00 -6.59 7.48
CA LEU A 114 -13.79 -6.52 6.25
C LEU A 114 -14.09 -5.07 5.85
N GLN A 115 -14.44 -4.21 6.82
CA GLN A 115 -14.65 -2.79 6.57
C GLN A 115 -13.36 -2.09 6.09
N HIS A 116 -12.20 -2.37 6.71
CA HIS A 116 -10.93 -1.79 6.24
C HIS A 116 -10.51 -2.30 4.85
N LYS A 117 -10.71 -3.59 4.54
CA LYS A 117 -10.45 -4.11 3.18
C LYS A 117 -11.35 -3.46 2.13
N ASN A 118 -12.63 -3.25 2.45
CA ASN A 118 -13.55 -2.58 1.55
C ASN A 118 -13.17 -1.10 1.38
N VAL A 119 -12.73 -0.41 2.45
CA VAL A 119 -12.26 0.98 2.36
C VAL A 119 -10.99 1.09 1.52
N ASP A 120 -10.01 0.20 1.71
CA ASP A 120 -8.77 0.19 0.91
C ASP A 120 -9.06 -0.14 -0.57
N GLN A 121 -9.98 -1.07 -0.84
CA GLN A 121 -10.44 -1.39 -2.19
C GLN A 121 -11.19 -0.23 -2.84
N ILE A 122 -12.07 0.45 -2.11
CA ILE A 122 -12.79 1.64 -2.59
C ILE A 122 -11.80 2.77 -2.88
N GLN A 123 -10.82 3.00 -2.00
CA GLN A 123 -9.77 4.01 -2.24
C GLN A 123 -8.92 3.69 -3.46
N HIS A 124 -8.56 2.41 -3.65
CA HIS A 124 -7.84 1.96 -4.84
C HIS A 124 -8.67 2.17 -6.11
N LEU A 125 -9.95 1.80 -6.11
CA LEU A 125 -10.86 1.98 -7.23
C LEU A 125 -11.12 3.46 -7.55
N LEU A 126 -11.22 4.33 -6.54
CA LEU A 126 -11.31 5.78 -6.73
C LEU A 126 -10.05 6.35 -7.38
N LYS A 127 -8.87 5.87 -6.99
CA LYS A 127 -7.61 6.28 -7.63
C LYS A 127 -7.53 5.80 -9.09
N LEU A 128 -7.97 4.58 -9.37
CA LEU A 128 -8.08 4.08 -10.74
C LEU A 128 -9.07 4.90 -11.57
N TYR A 129 -10.21 5.27 -10.97
CA TYR A 129 -11.20 6.14 -11.60
C TYR A 129 -10.60 7.51 -11.97
N GLU A 130 -9.81 8.13 -11.07
CA GLU A 130 -9.13 9.41 -11.34
C GLU A 130 -8.12 9.31 -12.49
N ILE A 131 -7.33 8.23 -12.53
CA ILE A 131 -6.37 7.96 -13.61
C ILE A 131 -7.12 7.77 -14.95
N HIS A 132 -8.18 6.97 -14.97
CA HIS A 132 -8.95 6.73 -16.19
C HIS A 132 -9.74 7.96 -16.63
N ASN A 133 -10.20 8.81 -15.70
CA ASN A 133 -10.82 10.09 -16.01
C ASN A 133 -9.84 11.04 -16.71
N THR A 134 -8.61 11.13 -16.18
CA THR A 134 -7.54 11.94 -16.79
C THR A 134 -7.18 11.41 -18.19
N ASN A 135 -7.11 10.08 -18.35
CA ASN A 135 -6.86 9.44 -19.65
C ASN A 135 -8.01 9.63 -20.64
N LEU A 136 -9.26 9.63 -20.16
CA LEU A 136 -10.43 9.90 -20.97
C LEU A 136 -10.41 11.35 -21.46
N GLN A 137 -10.18 12.32 -20.56
CA GLN A 137 -10.05 13.73 -20.92
C GLN A 137 -8.95 13.94 -21.96
N ALA A 138 -7.76 13.36 -21.76
CA ALA A 138 -6.68 13.44 -22.74
C ALA A 138 -7.05 12.80 -24.10
N SER A 139 -7.85 11.73 -24.09
CA SER A 139 -8.33 11.06 -25.31
C SER A 139 -9.43 11.87 -26.01
N GLU A 140 -10.29 12.55 -25.26
CA GLU A 140 -11.32 13.46 -25.77
C GLU A 140 -10.70 14.72 -26.36
N GLU A 141 -9.71 15.32 -25.69
CA GLU A 141 -8.91 16.43 -26.23
C GLU A 141 -8.14 16.02 -27.49
N ALA A 142 -7.60 14.79 -27.52
CA ALA A 142 -6.98 14.25 -28.71
C ALA A 142 -8.01 14.11 -29.84
N ALA A 143 -9.16 13.47 -29.59
CA ALA A 143 -10.23 13.33 -30.59
C ALA A 143 -10.75 14.68 -31.09
N ALA A 144 -10.92 15.67 -30.21
CA ALA A 144 -11.37 17.01 -30.54
C ALA A 144 -10.39 17.76 -31.47
N LYS A 145 -9.09 17.48 -31.37
CA LYS A 145 -8.08 18.03 -32.30
C LYS A 145 -8.24 17.51 -33.73
N TRP A 146 -8.82 16.33 -33.91
CA TRP A 146 -9.05 15.72 -35.23
C TRP A 146 -10.49 15.89 -35.73
N GLY A 147 -11.45 16.25 -34.87
CA GLY A 147 -12.86 16.40 -35.23
C GLY A 147 -13.46 15.11 -35.79
N GLU A 148 -14.19 15.20 -36.89
CA GLU A 148 -14.82 14.04 -37.57
C GLU A 148 -13.81 13.12 -38.28
N LEU A 149 -12.56 13.56 -38.46
CA LEU A 149 -11.49 12.82 -39.15
C LEU A 149 -10.56 12.09 -38.18
N ALA A 150 -11.01 11.86 -36.93
CA ALA A 150 -10.23 11.17 -35.92
C ALA A 150 -9.81 9.76 -36.40
N PRO A 151 -8.49 9.46 -36.40
CA PRO A 151 -8.00 8.12 -36.72
C PRO A 151 -8.66 7.06 -35.84
N SER A 152 -8.95 5.88 -36.42
CA SER A 152 -9.61 4.75 -35.74
C SER A 152 -8.93 4.34 -34.43
N ILE A 153 -7.61 4.56 -34.33
CA ILE A 153 -6.83 4.30 -33.10
C ILE A 153 -7.27 5.21 -31.95
N ILE A 154 -7.57 6.49 -32.24
CA ILE A 154 -7.96 7.48 -31.23
C ILE A 154 -9.41 7.23 -30.80
N THR A 155 -10.30 6.91 -31.74
CA THR A 155 -11.69 6.59 -31.43
C THR A 155 -11.80 5.29 -30.62
N HIS A 156 -11.01 4.26 -30.97
CA HIS A 156 -10.92 3.02 -30.18
C HIS A 156 -10.39 3.28 -28.77
N LYS A 157 -9.33 4.08 -28.63
CA LYS A 157 -8.75 4.42 -27.33
C LYS A 157 -9.72 5.21 -26.43
N LEU A 158 -10.50 6.11 -27.03
CA LEU A 158 -11.56 6.85 -26.33
C LEU A 158 -12.66 5.90 -25.85
N LEU A 159 -13.09 4.97 -26.70
CA LEU A 159 -14.13 3.99 -26.36
C LEU A 159 -13.67 2.99 -25.29
N GLU A 160 -12.42 2.54 -25.36
CA GLU A 160 -11.78 1.68 -24.36
C GLU A 160 -11.68 2.38 -23.00
N ASN A 161 -11.29 3.66 -22.97
CA ASN A 161 -11.23 4.43 -21.73
C ASN A 161 -12.62 4.69 -21.14
N ARG A 162 -13.64 4.91 -21.96
CA ARG A 162 -15.05 4.99 -21.50
C ARG A 162 -15.52 3.68 -20.89
N GLN A 163 -15.23 2.55 -21.55
CA GLN A 163 -15.63 1.24 -21.06
C GLN A 163 -14.98 0.93 -19.70
N LYS A 164 -13.67 1.21 -19.54
CA LYS A 164 -12.96 1.03 -18.27
C LYS A 164 -13.54 1.89 -17.14
N MET A 165 -13.98 3.11 -17.44
CA MET A 165 -14.66 3.97 -16.46
C MET A 165 -15.99 3.39 -16.00
N GLU A 166 -16.79 2.86 -16.92
CA GLU A 166 -18.06 2.22 -16.58
C GLU A 166 -17.86 0.92 -15.79
N ASP A 167 -16.84 0.14 -16.11
CA ASP A 167 -16.50 -1.08 -15.37
C ASP A 167 -16.06 -0.76 -13.93
N ILE A 168 -15.26 0.29 -13.73
CA ILE A 168 -14.86 0.76 -12.39
C ILE A 168 -16.07 1.28 -11.61
N LYS A 169 -16.98 2.04 -12.24
CA LYS A 169 -18.21 2.50 -11.58
C LYS A 169 -19.07 1.32 -11.12
N LYS A 170 -19.22 0.28 -11.96
CA LYS A 170 -19.95 -0.95 -11.59
C LYS A 170 -19.29 -1.68 -10.43
N GLN A 171 -17.95 -1.75 -10.41
CA GLN A 171 -17.20 -2.34 -9.30
C GLN A 171 -17.39 -1.57 -8.00
N ILE A 172 -17.33 -0.23 -8.05
CA ILE A 172 -17.60 0.63 -6.88
C ILE A 172 -19.04 0.42 -6.40
N ALA A 173 -20.03 0.40 -7.31
CA ALA A 173 -21.43 0.19 -6.96
C ALA A 173 -21.72 -1.21 -6.40
N SER A 174 -20.89 -2.22 -6.70
CA SER A 174 -21.01 -3.57 -6.12
C SER A 174 -20.39 -3.70 -4.73
N LEU A 175 -19.61 -2.70 -4.30
CA LEU A 175 -18.90 -2.67 -3.02
C LEU A 175 -19.56 -1.72 -1.99
N ILE A 176 -20.56 -0.94 -2.41
CA ILE A 176 -21.41 -0.06 -1.58
C ILE A 176 -22.74 -0.76 -1.32
#